data_AF-T0FX86-F1
#
_entry.id   AF-T0FX86-F1
#
_cell.length_a   1.000
_cell.length_b   1.000
_cell.length_c   1.000
_cell.angle_alpha   90.00
_cell.angle_beta   90.00
_cell.angle_gamma   90.00
#
_symmetry.space_group_name_H-M   'P 1'
#
loop_
_entity.id
_entity.type
_entity.pdbx_description
1 polymer ?
#
loop_
_entity_poly.entity_id
_entity_poly.type
_entity_poly.pdbx_seq_one_letter_code
_entity_poly.pdbx_strand_id
1 'polypeptide(L)'
;MGIIQTDGFESYDSLLKTKSKILHAGCWNHARMRFFEILKIDSKNVQAEWIVKEIRKLYAIESKAKEANLNSEEHLKLRQSESRPIVNEIRS
;
A
#
# COMPACT_ATOMS: atom_id res chain seq x y z
N MET A 1 18.38 7.34 -3.39
CA MET A 1 17.16 7.98 -2.82
C MET A 1 16.55 7.01 -1.84
N GLY A 2 16.16 7.49 -0.66
CA GLY A 2 15.47 6.68 0.34
C GLY A 2 13.95 6.77 0.17
N ILE A 3 13.22 5.73 0.58
CA ILE A 3 11.76 5.73 0.66
C ILE A 3 11.39 5.70 2.13
N ILE A 4 10.48 6.59 2.55
CA ILE A 4 9.86 6.52 3.88
C ILE A 4 8.37 6.24 3.71
N GLN A 5 7.89 5.22 4.41
CA GLN A 5 6.47 4.89 4.45
C GLN A 5 5.87 5.50 5.71
N THR A 6 4.80 6.28 5.58
CA THR A 6 4.05 6.81 6.74
C THR A 6 2.56 6.54 6.59
N ASP A 7 1.82 6.76 7.67
CA ASP A 7 0.36 6.69 7.72
C ASP A 7 -0.36 7.78 6.91
N GLY A 8 0.37 8.74 6.36
CA GLY A 8 -0.19 9.90 5.65
C GLY A 8 -0.69 11.00 6.58
N PHE A 9 -0.24 11.05 7.84
CA PHE A 9 -0.54 12.16 8.75
C PHE A 9 0.15 13.45 8.27
N GLU A 10 -0.61 14.55 8.17
CA GLU A 10 -0.16 15.82 7.57
C GLU A 10 1.10 16.41 8.20
N SER A 11 1.40 16.10 9.47
CA SER A 11 2.61 16.63 10.12
C SER A 11 3.92 16.13 9.48
N TYR A 12 3.89 14.99 8.79
CA TYR A 12 5.04 14.48 8.03
C TYR A 12 5.36 15.32 6.79
N ASP A 13 4.38 16.04 6.22
CA ASP A 13 4.61 16.86 5.02
C ASP A 13 5.61 18.00 5.28
N SER A 14 5.62 18.54 6.50
CA SER A 14 6.57 19.57 6.93
C SER A 14 8.03 19.05 7.00
N LEU A 15 8.20 17.79 7.42
CA LEU A 15 9.48 17.09 7.50
C LEU A 15 9.99 16.62 6.13
N LEU A 16 9.07 16.30 5.22
CA LEU A 16 9.38 15.85 3.86
C LEU A 16 9.73 17.02 2.94
N LYS A 17 9.09 18.19 3.11
CA LYS A 17 9.42 19.44 2.39
C LYS A 17 10.85 19.93 2.66
N THR A 18 11.41 19.62 3.83
CA THR A 18 12.77 20.03 4.23
C THR A 18 13.87 19.07 3.77
N LYS A 19 13.54 17.86 3.30
CA LYS A 19 14.50 16.86 2.79
C LYS A 19 14.16 16.43 1.36
N SER A 20 14.69 17.16 0.37
CA SER A 20 14.45 16.98 -1.08
C SER A 20 14.87 15.62 -1.69
N LYS A 21 15.42 14.67 -0.92
CA LYS A 21 15.94 13.38 -1.41
C LYS A 21 15.17 12.14 -0.93
N ILE A 22 14.00 12.31 -0.32
CA ILE A 22 13.17 11.21 0.22
C ILE A 22 11.85 11.14 -0.54
N LEU A 23 11.51 9.96 -1.06
CA LEU A 23 10.18 9.69 -1.62
C LEU A 23 9.25 9.24 -0.48
N HIS A 24 8.08 9.87 -0.40
CA HIS A 24 7.06 9.53 0.58
C HIS A 24 6.08 8.49 0.02
N ALA A 25 5.94 7.37 0.73
CA ALA A 25 4.97 6.33 0.42
C ALA A 25 3.86 6.30 1.47
N GLY A 26 2.60 6.30 1.04
CA GLY A 26 1.47 6.07 1.93
C GLY A 26 1.40 4.62 2.42
N CYS A 27 0.92 4.41 3.64
CA CYS A 27 0.79 3.08 4.22
C CYS A 27 -0.53 2.41 3.81
N TRP A 28 -0.44 1.26 3.15
CA TRP A 28 -1.60 0.46 2.74
C TRP A 28 -2.53 0.06 3.90
N ASN A 29 -1.99 -0.15 5.11
CA ASN A 29 -2.80 -0.52 6.27
C ASN A 29 -3.74 0.62 6.68
N HIS A 30 -3.23 1.85 6.67
CA HIS A 30 -4.03 3.05 6.98
C HIS A 30 -5.06 3.32 5.89
N ALA A 31 -4.68 3.19 4.61
CA ALA A 31 -5.64 3.29 3.51
C ALA A 31 -6.78 2.27 3.63
N ARG A 32 -6.45 0.97 3.83
CA ARG A 32 -7.44 -0.10 3.99
C ARG A 32 -8.40 0.15 5.14
N MET A 33 -7.90 0.65 6.28
CA MET A 33 -8.70 0.89 7.47
C MET A 33 -9.85 1.87 7.21
N ARG A 34 -9.59 2.96 6.48
CA ARG A 34 -10.62 3.95 6.12
C ARG A 34 -11.74 3.35 5.26
N PHE A 35 -11.39 2.52 4.26
CA PHE A 35 -12.41 1.83 3.45
C PHE A 35 -13.18 0.78 4.25
N PHE A 36 -12.51 0.10 5.17
CA PHE A 36 -13.17 -0.85 6.06
C PHE A 36 -14.16 -0.16 7.01
N GLU A 37 -13.88 1.07 7.47
CA GLU A 37 -14.84 1.86 8.25
C GLU A 37 -16.09 2.23 7.45
N ILE A 38 -15.94 2.55 6.16
CA ILE A 38 -17.10 2.76 5.26
C ILE A 38 -17.96 1.51 5.22
N LEU A 39 -17.35 0.32 5.07
CA LEU A 39 -18.08 -0.95 5.03
C LEU A 39 -18.79 -1.31 6.34
N LYS A 40 -18.33 -0.79 7.49
CA LYS A 40 -19.05 -0.97 8.76
C LYS A 40 -20.37 -0.18 8.79
N ILE A 41 -20.44 0.94 8.08
CA ILE A 41 -21.62 1.80 7.99
C ILE A 41 -22.51 1.35 6.83
N ASP A 42 -21.92 1.12 5.67
CA ASP A 42 -22.56 0.65 4.45
C ASP A 42 -21.85 -0.61 3.93
N SER A 43 -22.32 -1.76 4.40
CA SER A 43 -21.78 -3.06 3.99
C SER A 43 -21.97 -3.39 2.51
N LYS A 44 -22.82 -2.65 1.78
CA LYS A 44 -23.07 -2.86 0.35
C LYS A 44 -22.28 -1.90 -0.53
N ASN A 45 -21.39 -1.10 0.04
CA ASN A 45 -20.54 -0.19 -0.72
C ASN A 45 -19.54 -0.97 -1.58
N VAL A 46 -19.90 -1.18 -2.85
CA VAL A 46 -19.12 -1.97 -3.81
C VAL A 46 -17.70 -1.43 -4.01
N GLN A 47 -17.51 -0.11 -3.94
CA GLN A 47 -16.22 0.52 -4.16
C GLN A 47 -15.28 0.30 -2.95
N ALA A 48 -15.80 0.50 -1.74
CA ALA A 48 -15.03 0.23 -0.53
C ALA A 48 -14.68 -1.25 -0.39
N GLU A 49 -15.60 -2.16 -0.76
CA GLU A 49 -15.35 -3.59 -0.76
C GLU A 49 -14.25 -3.96 -1.77
N TRP A 50 -14.33 -3.41 -2.98
CA TRP A 50 -13.34 -3.64 -4.03
C TRP A 50 -11.94 -3.17 -3.59
N ILE A 51 -11.81 -1.95 -3.06
CA ILE A 51 -10.49 -1.43 -2.60
C ILE A 51 -9.92 -2.30 -1.47
N VAL A 52 -10.73 -2.71 -0.50
CA VAL A 52 -10.28 -3.60 0.58
C VAL A 52 -9.79 -4.94 0.03
N LYS A 53 -10.46 -5.50 -0.98
CA LYS A 53 -10.04 -6.74 -1.66
C LYS A 53 -8.72 -6.55 -2.40
N GLU A 54 -8.56 -5.47 -3.16
CA GLU A 54 -7.32 -5.21 -3.89
C GLU A 54 -6.12 -5.02 -2.94
N ILE A 55 -6.28 -4.25 -1.86
CA ILE A 55 -5.20 -4.08 -0.87
C ILE A 55 -4.87 -5.42 -0.18
N ARG A 56 -5.84 -6.32 0.04
CA ARG A 56 -5.55 -7.67 0.57
C ARG A 56 -4.67 -8.49 -0.36
N LYS A 57 -4.80 -8.36 -1.69
CA LYS A 57 -3.91 -9.05 -2.64
C LYS A 57 -2.46 -8.61 -2.45
N LEU A 58 -2.22 -7.33 -2.17
CA LEU A 58 -0.86 -6.83 -1.87
C LEU A 58 -0.26 -7.55 -0.66
N TYR A 59 -1.02 -7.77 0.41
CA TYR A 59 -0.52 -8.51 1.58
C TYR A 59 -0.27 -10.00 1.30
N ALA A 60 -1.08 -10.62 0.45
CA ALA A 60 -0.83 -12.00 0.03
C ALA A 60 0.52 -12.14 -0.70
N ILE A 61 0.86 -11.16 -1.55
CA ILE A 61 2.17 -11.13 -2.25
C ILE A 61 3.32 -10.96 -1.24
N GLU A 62 3.15 -10.10 -0.23
CA GLU A 62 4.16 -9.94 0.84
C GLU A 62 4.30 -11.22 1.70
N SER A 63 3.20 -11.93 1.97
CA SER A 63 3.24 -13.23 2.66
C SER A 63 4.00 -14.26 1.84
N LYS A 64 3.69 -14.37 0.54
CA LYS A 64 4.40 -15.25 -0.40
C LYS A 64 5.90 -14.97 -0.44
N ALA A 65 6.30 -13.70 -0.48
CA ALA A 65 7.71 -13.32 -0.46
C ALA A 65 8.40 -13.77 0.83
N LYS A 66 7.73 -13.58 1.97
CA LYS A 66 8.23 -13.98 3.29
C LYS A 66 8.34 -15.50 3.41
N GLU A 67 7.32 -16.23 3.00
CA GLU A 67 7.29 -17.71 3.03
C GLU A 67 8.39 -18.31 2.14
N ALA A 68 8.66 -17.71 0.99
CA ALA A 68 9.73 -18.11 0.09
C ALA A 68 11.14 -17.64 0.52
N ASN A 69 11.25 -16.88 1.63
CA ASN A 69 12.52 -16.29 2.11
C ASN A 69 13.30 -15.55 1.01
N LEU A 70 12.59 -14.80 0.17
CA LEU A 70 13.20 -14.07 -0.95
C LEU A 70 14.20 -13.02 -0.44
N ASN A 71 15.32 -12.89 -1.13
CA ASN A 71 16.23 -11.78 -0.88
C ASN A 71 15.65 -10.45 -1.43
N SER A 72 16.31 -9.33 -1.10
CA SER A 72 15.83 -7.99 -1.49
C SER A 72 15.60 -7.81 -2.99
N GLU A 73 16.42 -8.40 -3.84
CA GLU A 73 16.30 -8.28 -5.31
C GLU A 73 15.11 -9.10 -5.83
N GLU A 74 14.97 -10.33 -5.34
CA GLU A 74 13.84 -11.21 -5.68
C GLU A 74 12.51 -10.65 -5.20
N HIS A 75 12.48 -10.10 -3.98
CA HIS A 75 11.30 -9.44 -3.43
C HIS A 75 10.90 -8.22 -4.26
N LEU A 76 11.87 -7.43 -4.71
CA LEU A 76 11.61 -6.30 -5.60
C LEU A 76 11.05 -6.78 -6.95
N LYS A 77 11.62 -7.83 -7.56
CA LYS A 77 11.11 -8.42 -8.81
C LYS A 77 9.66 -8.86 -8.65
N LEU A 78 9.34 -9.57 -7.56
CA LEU A 78 7.99 -10.02 -7.25
C LEU A 78 7.02 -8.83 -7.13
N ARG A 79 7.40 -7.75 -6.44
CA ARG A 79 6.59 -6.54 -6.33
C ARG A 79 6.36 -5.87 -7.69
N GLN A 80 7.38 -5.82 -8.55
CA GLN A 80 7.25 -5.25 -9.89
C GLN A 80 6.35 -6.08 -10.81
N SER A 81 6.37 -7.41 -10.69
CA SER A 81 5.55 -8.30 -11.51
C SER A 81 4.12 -8.44 -11.00
N GLU A 82 3.91 -8.57 -9.68
CA GLU A 82 2.61 -8.92 -9.10
C GLU A 82 1.93 -7.75 -8.39
N SER A 83 2.66 -6.94 -7.60
CA SER A 83 2.04 -5.84 -6.85
C SER A 83 1.75 -4.62 -7.73
N ARG A 84 2.63 -4.29 -8.68
CA ARG A 84 2.51 -3.09 -9.52
C ARG A 84 1.22 -3.06 -10.37
N PRO A 85 0.77 -4.14 -11.02
CA PRO A 85 -0.51 -4.16 -11.71
C PRO A 85 -1.70 -3.82 -10.80
N ILE A 86 -1.75 -4.38 -9.59
CA ILE A 86 -2.82 -4.11 -8.62
C ILE A 86 -2.81 -2.64 -8.19
N VAL A 87 -1.62 -2.08 -7.91
CA VAL A 87 -1.49 -0.66 -7.55
C VAL A 87 -1.91 0.26 -8.70
N ASN A 88 -1.64 -0.14 -9.95
CA ASN A 88 -2.10 0.62 -11.11
C ASN A 88 -3.63 0.58 -11.24
N GLU A 89 -4.25 -0.56 -10.96
CA GLU A 89 -5.71 -0.72 -10.96
C GLU A 89 -6.38 0.12 -9.86
N ILE A 90 -5.79 0.20 -8.66
CA ILE A 90 -6.28 1.09 -7.59
C ILE A 90 -6.18 2.58 -7.98
N ARG A 91 -5.24 2.95 -8.86
CA ARG A 91 -4.97 4.34 -9.24
C ARG A 91 -5.81 4.84 -10.43
N SER A 92 -6.30 3.93 -11.28
CA SER A 92 -7.07 4.27 -12.49
C SER A 92 -8.46 4.81 -12.17
#